data_AF-A0AAW3D9D7-F1
#
_entry.id   AF-A0AAW3D9D7-F1
#
_cell.length_a   1.000
_cell.length_b   1.000
_cell.length_c   1.000
_cell.angle_alpha   90.00
_cell.angle_beta   90.00
_cell.angle_gamma   90.00
#
_symmetry.space_group_name_H-M   'P 1'
#
loop_
_entity.id
_entity.type
_entity.pdbx_description
1 polymer ?
#
loop_
_entity_poly.entity_id
_entity_poly.type
_entity_poly.pdbx_seq_one_letter_code
_entity_poly.pdbx_strand_id
1 'polypeptide(L)'
;MAQRFNKISTNHFTRGFTLVELMVAVTISAIVMAINIYFSAKQNYQKTKQGADQDIKALVTKKIFYDALINAGLSCKYGSKKQQYINKTAENQINANFIYNGSAIRIGKISEITDLIQDSLGDNKGFLYQYDTNYIMVKSEKSFTSLASTPINLSLPLVTSQQWHSGDYVGKFSIQIFYIAATHDPKDSQKIIYSLYMYNREGSANAVTYPLVDGVSDLNVSYALIDKDNLAWRDIATATDLDDLKTKALKISFKIDDKYFEKIILL
;
A
#
# COMPACT_ATOMS: atom_id res chain seq x y z
N MET A 1 21.10 -95.68 14.46
CA MET A 1 21.08 -94.50 13.56
C MET A 1 19.67 -94.48 12.95
N ALA A 2 18.75 -93.54 13.13
CA ALA A 2 18.76 -92.19 13.67
C ALA A 2 17.35 -91.88 14.27
N GLN A 3 17.32 -91.35 15.49
CA GLN A 3 16.79 -90.02 15.88
C GLN A 3 15.27 -89.80 15.72
N ARG A 4 14.59 -89.90 16.88
CA ARG A 4 13.38 -89.14 17.23
C ARG A 4 13.62 -87.65 16.98
N PHE A 5 12.79 -87.01 16.16
CA PHE A 5 12.71 -85.55 16.11
C PHE A 5 11.54 -85.04 16.94
N ASN A 6 11.88 -84.14 17.84
CA ASN A 6 11.04 -83.48 18.83
C ASN A 6 9.89 -82.71 18.18
N LYS A 7 8.71 -82.86 18.77
CA LYS A 7 7.59 -81.94 18.61
C LYS A 7 7.99 -80.58 19.21
N ILE A 8 8.28 -79.60 18.36
CA ILE A 8 8.49 -78.21 18.80
C ILE A 8 7.12 -77.66 19.20
N SER A 9 6.85 -77.67 20.50
CA SER A 9 5.75 -76.92 21.10
C SER A 9 6.16 -75.46 21.20
N THR A 10 5.79 -74.64 20.21
CA THR A 10 5.82 -73.18 20.35
C THR A 10 4.68 -72.77 21.28
N ASN A 11 4.94 -72.74 22.59
CA ASN A 11 4.08 -72.05 23.55
C ASN A 11 4.12 -70.56 23.23
N HIS A 12 3.15 -70.07 22.47
CA HIS A 12 2.86 -68.65 22.38
C HIS A 12 2.19 -68.26 23.72
N PHE A 13 3.00 -67.91 24.72
CA PHE A 13 2.49 -67.21 25.91
C PHE A 13 2.06 -65.82 25.45
N THR A 14 0.80 -65.67 25.07
CA THR A 14 0.10 -64.37 25.14
C THR A 14 0.09 -63.95 26.60
N ARG A 15 1.12 -63.22 27.03
CA ARG A 15 1.10 -62.49 28.30
C ARG A 15 -0.06 -61.49 28.22
N GLY A 16 -1.12 -61.73 29.00
CA GLY A 16 -2.20 -60.76 29.17
C GLY A 16 -1.68 -59.50 29.87
N PHE A 17 -2.22 -58.34 29.51
CA PHE A 17 -1.91 -57.08 30.16
C PHE A 17 -2.47 -57.07 31.59
N THR A 18 -1.69 -56.57 32.54
CA THR A 18 -2.19 -56.31 33.89
C THR A 18 -3.10 -55.08 33.88
N LEU A 19 -4.08 -55.02 34.80
CA LEU A 19 -5.00 -53.89 34.91
C LEU A 19 -4.27 -52.55 35.11
N VAL A 20 -3.13 -52.57 35.80
CA VAL A 20 -2.27 -51.41 36.02
C VAL A 20 -1.62 -50.93 34.72
N GLU A 21 -1.08 -51.84 33.91
CA GLU A 21 -0.49 -51.50 32.60
C GLU A 21 -1.53 -50.90 31.65
N LEU A 22 -2.76 -51.42 31.66
CA LEU A 22 -3.86 -50.87 30.87
C LEU A 22 -4.22 -49.44 31.33
N MET A 23 -4.33 -49.20 32.63
CA MET A 23 -4.63 -47.86 33.16
C MET A 23 -3.52 -46.85 32.81
N VAL A 24 -2.25 -47.27 32.90
CA VAL A 24 -1.12 -46.42 32.52
C VAL A 24 -1.13 -46.13 31.01
N ALA A 25 -1.40 -47.13 30.16
CA ALA A 25 -1.48 -46.93 28.72
C ALA A 25 -2.63 -45.99 28.30
N VAL A 26 -3.81 -46.11 28.92
CA VAL A 26 -4.96 -45.25 28.63
C VAL A 26 -4.71 -43.81 29.07
N THR A 27 -4.12 -43.62 30.26
CA THR A 27 -3.78 -42.27 30.76
C THR A 27 -2.73 -41.59 29.89
N ILE A 28 -1.67 -42.29 29.50
CA ILE A 28 -0.66 -41.77 28.55
C ILE A 28 -1.33 -41.41 27.20
N SER A 29 -2.18 -42.29 26.67
CA SER A 29 -2.87 -42.05 25.40
C SER A 29 -3.80 -40.82 25.46
N ALA A 30 -4.52 -40.65 26.57
CA ALA A 30 -5.39 -39.50 26.80
C ALA A 30 -4.58 -38.19 26.89
N ILE A 31 -3.43 -38.20 27.58
CA ILE A 31 -2.53 -37.04 27.67
C ILE A 31 -1.99 -36.68 26.28
N VAL A 32 -1.50 -37.66 25.51
CA VAL A 32 -0.97 -37.45 24.15
C VAL A 32 -2.06 -36.89 23.23
N MET A 33 -3.29 -37.42 23.30
CA MET A 33 -4.42 -36.91 22.53
C MET A 33 -4.75 -35.46 22.90
N ALA A 34 -4.81 -35.12 24.19
CA ALA A 34 -5.07 -33.76 24.65
C ALA A 34 -3.98 -32.77 24.19
N ILE A 35 -2.71 -33.19 24.23
CA ILE A 35 -1.58 -32.40 23.73
C ILE A 35 -1.73 -32.14 22.22
N ASN A 36 -2.05 -33.17 21.43
CA ASN A 36 -2.23 -33.03 19.98
C ASN A 36 -3.41 -32.12 19.63
N ILE A 37 -4.52 -32.22 20.36
CA ILE A 37 -5.68 -31.33 20.19
C ILE A 37 -5.28 -29.89 20.51
N TYR A 38 -4.56 -29.65 21.62
CA TYR A 38 -4.07 -28.32 21.98
C TYR A 38 -3.16 -27.73 20.89
N PHE A 39 -2.19 -28.49 20.39
CA PHE A 39 -1.30 -28.03 19.33
C PHE A 39 -2.06 -27.73 18.04
N SER A 40 -3.01 -28.59 17.64
CA SER A 40 -3.85 -28.38 16.46
C SER A 40 -4.73 -27.13 16.61
N ALA A 41 -5.39 -26.96 17.76
CA ALA A 41 -6.19 -25.78 18.05
C ALA A 41 -5.35 -24.50 18.04
N LYS A 42 -4.15 -24.53 18.63
CA LYS A 42 -3.21 -23.41 18.61
C LYS A 42 -2.76 -23.07 17.19
N GLN A 43 -2.40 -24.06 16.37
CA GLN A 43 -2.04 -23.85 14.97
C GLN A 43 -3.19 -23.25 14.16
N ASN A 44 -4.41 -23.78 14.33
CA ASN A 44 -5.60 -23.25 13.67
C ASN A 44 -5.90 -21.81 14.09
N TYR A 45 -5.80 -21.50 15.39
CA TYR A 45 -5.97 -20.14 15.88
C TYR A 45 -4.95 -19.17 15.27
N GLN A 46 -3.67 -19.55 15.23
CA GLN A 46 -2.63 -18.70 14.63
C GLN A 46 -2.88 -18.47 13.13
N LYS A 47 -3.30 -19.51 12.40
CA LYS A 47 -3.66 -19.41 10.98
C LYS A 47 -4.85 -18.47 10.76
N THR A 48 -5.92 -18.61 11.55
CA THR A 48 -7.10 -17.74 11.48
C THR A 48 -6.74 -16.30 11.83
N LYS A 49 -5.93 -16.10 12.87
CA LYS A 49 -5.44 -14.78 13.28
C LYS A 49 -4.64 -14.12 12.16
N GLN A 50 -3.72 -14.85 11.52
CA GLN A 50 -2.93 -14.34 10.40
C GLN A 50 -3.82 -13.97 9.20
N GLY A 51 -4.79 -14.82 8.86
CA GLY A 51 -5.75 -14.52 7.78
C GLY A 51 -6.58 -13.27 8.08
N ALA A 52 -7.04 -13.10 9.32
CA ALA A 52 -7.78 -11.91 9.74
C ALA A 52 -6.93 -10.64 9.68
N ASP A 53 -5.65 -10.71 10.11
CA ASP A 53 -4.71 -9.58 10.02
C ASP A 53 -4.48 -9.16 8.56
N GLN A 54 -4.27 -10.12 7.67
CA GLN A 54 -4.12 -9.87 6.23
C GLN A 54 -5.36 -9.21 5.62
N ASP A 55 -6.55 -9.68 5.98
CA ASP A 55 -7.80 -9.12 5.45
C ASP A 55 -8.05 -7.70 5.99
N ILE A 56 -7.69 -7.41 7.25
CA ILE A 56 -7.73 -6.05 7.82
C ILE A 56 -6.76 -5.13 7.07
N LYS A 57 -5.51 -5.55 6.89
CA LYS A 57 -4.50 -4.78 6.14
C LYS A 57 -4.97 -4.50 4.72
N ALA A 58 -5.51 -5.50 4.04
CA ALA A 58 -6.08 -5.32 2.71
C ALA A 58 -7.24 -4.31 2.71
N LEU A 59 -8.15 -4.37 3.69
CA LEU A 59 -9.26 -3.42 3.80
C LEU A 59 -8.77 -1.99 4.02
N VAL A 60 -7.79 -1.81 4.90
CA VAL A 60 -7.16 -0.50 5.18
C VAL A 60 -6.49 0.05 3.92
N THR A 61 -5.68 -0.75 3.22
CA THR A 61 -5.05 -0.35 1.95
C THR A 61 -6.07 0.05 0.90
N LYS A 62 -7.16 -0.72 0.72
CA LYS A 62 -8.24 -0.36 -0.21
C LYS A 62 -8.91 0.96 0.17
N LYS A 63 -9.13 1.19 1.46
CA LYS A 63 -9.73 2.43 1.97
C LYS A 63 -8.82 3.62 1.73
N ILE A 64 -7.52 3.50 2.00
CA ILE A 64 -6.53 4.57 1.76
C ILE A 64 -6.57 5.01 0.30
N PHE A 65 -6.51 4.07 -0.65
CA PHE A 65 -6.56 4.41 -2.07
C PHE A 65 -7.90 5.00 -2.50
N TYR A 66 -9.01 4.47 -1.99
CA TYR A 66 -10.34 5.01 -2.26
C TYR A 66 -10.48 6.45 -1.76
N ASP A 67 -10.14 6.69 -0.49
CA ASP A 67 -10.23 8.02 0.12
C ASP A 67 -9.27 9.00 -0.58
N ALA A 68 -8.05 8.57 -0.95
CA ALA A 68 -7.10 9.39 -1.66
C ALA A 68 -7.61 9.84 -3.04
N LEU A 69 -8.24 8.93 -3.79
CA LEU A 69 -8.73 9.21 -5.14
C LEU A 69 -10.05 10.01 -5.14
N ILE A 70 -11.01 9.65 -4.29
CA ILE A 70 -12.31 10.32 -4.23
C ILE A 70 -12.19 11.74 -3.66
N ASN A 71 -11.27 11.95 -2.71
CA ASN A 71 -11.03 13.28 -2.14
C ASN A 71 -9.91 14.04 -2.87
N ALA A 72 -9.39 13.51 -3.97
CA ALA A 72 -8.43 14.23 -4.79
C ALA A 72 -9.11 15.41 -5.47
N GLY A 73 -8.38 16.52 -5.57
CA GLY A 73 -8.84 17.74 -6.21
C GLY A 73 -8.81 18.94 -5.27
N LEU A 74 -9.18 20.07 -5.83
CA LEU A 74 -9.13 21.35 -5.14
C LEU A 74 -10.55 21.87 -5.00
N SER A 75 -10.94 22.23 -3.78
CA SER A 75 -12.26 22.79 -3.45
C SER A 75 -12.38 24.27 -3.87
N CYS A 76 -11.84 24.59 -5.04
CA CYS A 76 -12.01 25.92 -5.59
C CYS A 76 -13.48 26.11 -6.01
N LYS A 77 -14.06 27.24 -5.58
CA LYS A 77 -15.40 27.71 -5.96
C LYS A 77 -15.68 27.67 -7.47
N TYR A 78 -14.64 27.73 -8.30
CA TYR A 78 -14.71 27.76 -9.77
C TYR A 78 -14.28 26.44 -10.45
N GLY A 79 -13.95 25.40 -9.67
CA GLY A 79 -13.46 24.10 -10.14
C GLY A 79 -11.97 24.09 -10.49
N SER A 80 -11.30 22.96 -10.28
CA SER A 80 -9.84 22.78 -10.53
C SER A 80 -9.46 22.75 -12.02
N LYS A 81 -10.37 22.28 -12.89
CA LYS A 81 -10.07 22.01 -14.30
C LYS A 81 -9.84 23.24 -15.17
N LYS A 82 -10.25 24.43 -14.71
CA LYS A 82 -10.13 25.71 -15.45
C LYS A 82 -9.17 26.70 -14.81
N GLN A 83 -8.42 26.29 -13.78
CA GLN A 83 -7.48 27.16 -13.11
C GLN A 83 -6.15 27.21 -13.84
N GLN A 84 -5.66 28.43 -14.05
CA GLN A 84 -4.25 28.65 -14.39
C GLN A 84 -3.49 28.79 -13.09
N TYR A 85 -2.55 27.88 -12.86
CA TYR A 85 -1.66 27.96 -11.71
C TYR A 85 -0.36 28.64 -12.13
N ILE A 86 0.06 29.65 -11.38
CA ILE A 86 1.31 30.38 -11.63
C ILE A 86 2.18 30.24 -10.39
N ASN A 87 3.33 29.56 -10.52
CA ASN A 87 4.34 29.60 -9.47
C ASN A 87 5.08 30.94 -9.52
N LYS A 88 4.99 31.71 -8.43
CA LYS A 88 5.65 33.01 -8.25
C LYS A 88 6.65 33.01 -7.08
N THR A 89 7.04 31.83 -6.57
CA THR A 89 7.91 31.67 -5.38
C THR A 89 9.36 31.34 -5.72
N ALA A 90 9.72 31.13 -7.00
CA ALA A 90 11.06 30.71 -7.46
C ALA A 90 11.60 29.43 -6.79
N GLU A 91 10.74 28.65 -6.11
CA GLU A 91 11.11 27.34 -5.58
C GLU A 91 11.47 26.37 -6.71
N ASN A 92 12.50 25.56 -6.51
CA ASN A 92 13.00 24.62 -7.52
C ASN A 92 11.93 23.54 -7.81
N GLN A 93 11.41 23.53 -9.05
CA GLN A 93 10.17 22.84 -9.41
C GLN A 93 10.44 21.55 -10.19
N ILE A 94 11.03 20.55 -9.54
CA ILE A 94 11.28 19.24 -10.16
C ILE A 94 9.98 18.59 -10.71
N ASN A 95 8.80 19.06 -10.29
CA ASN A 95 7.50 18.61 -10.83
C ASN A 95 6.46 19.74 -11.03
N ALA A 96 6.91 20.92 -11.48
CA ALA A 96 6.04 22.05 -11.85
C ALA A 96 4.76 21.60 -12.57
N ASN A 97 4.93 20.68 -13.52
CA ASN A 97 3.87 20.27 -14.44
C ASN A 97 2.67 19.62 -13.73
N PHE A 98 2.85 18.85 -12.65
CA PHE A 98 1.70 18.26 -11.94
C PHE A 98 1.06 19.23 -10.94
N ILE A 99 1.88 20.02 -10.25
CA ILE A 99 1.38 20.98 -9.26
C ILE A 99 0.50 22.01 -9.95
N TYR A 100 0.92 22.46 -11.13
CA TYR A 100 0.32 23.57 -11.85
C TYR A 100 -0.60 23.17 -13.00
N ASN A 101 -0.83 21.88 -13.25
CA ASN A 101 -1.88 21.45 -14.18
C ASN A 101 -3.25 21.36 -13.48
N GLY A 102 -4.31 21.26 -14.27
CA GLY A 102 -5.67 21.10 -13.76
C GLY A 102 -5.99 19.70 -13.19
N SER A 103 -5.08 18.73 -13.34
CA SER A 103 -5.30 17.36 -12.90
C SER A 103 -5.16 17.24 -11.38
N ALA A 104 -6.06 16.46 -10.79
CA ALA A 104 -6.03 16.13 -9.37
C ALA A 104 -5.21 14.88 -9.07
N ILE A 105 -5.04 13.99 -10.06
CA ILE A 105 -4.48 12.65 -9.88
C ILE A 105 -3.52 12.36 -11.04
N ARG A 106 -2.33 11.86 -10.70
CA ARG A 106 -1.35 11.32 -11.64
C ARG A 106 -0.93 9.94 -11.20
N ILE A 107 -0.83 9.02 -12.14
CA ILE A 107 -0.42 7.65 -11.89
C ILE A 107 0.70 7.33 -12.88
N GLY A 108 1.72 6.60 -12.43
CA GLY A 108 2.85 6.24 -13.28
C GLY A 108 3.68 5.13 -12.66
N LYS A 109 4.85 4.85 -13.23
CA LYS A 109 5.81 3.90 -12.66
C LYS A 109 6.69 4.61 -11.62
N ILE A 110 7.02 3.92 -10.53
CA ILE A 110 7.82 4.48 -9.43
C ILE A 110 9.19 4.99 -9.91
N SER A 111 9.76 4.35 -10.94
CA SER A 111 11.00 4.74 -11.59
C SER A 111 10.98 6.16 -12.18
N GLU A 112 9.80 6.72 -12.47
CA GLU A 112 9.65 8.06 -13.06
C GLU A 112 9.68 9.17 -12.01
N ILE A 113 9.57 8.83 -10.72
CA ILE A 113 9.49 9.82 -9.63
C ILE A 113 10.56 9.63 -8.56
N THR A 114 11.54 8.75 -8.77
CA THR A 114 12.56 8.44 -7.76
C THR A 114 13.26 9.68 -7.22
N ASP A 115 13.56 10.65 -8.07
CA ASP A 115 14.24 11.89 -7.68
C ASP A 115 13.34 12.79 -6.81
N LEU A 116 12.02 12.73 -6.99
CA LEU A 116 11.07 13.50 -6.18
C LEU A 116 10.97 12.99 -4.75
N ILE A 117 11.07 11.66 -4.59
CA ILE A 117 10.90 10.99 -3.31
C ILE A 117 12.24 10.72 -2.62
N GLN A 118 13.37 10.91 -3.30
CA GLN A 118 14.73 10.81 -2.74
C GLN A 118 14.92 11.73 -1.52
N ASP A 119 14.48 12.99 -1.60
CA ASP A 119 14.65 13.96 -0.50
C ASP A 119 13.84 13.60 0.76
N SER A 120 12.76 12.82 0.60
CA SER A 120 11.95 12.37 1.74
C SER A 120 12.56 11.21 2.52
N LEU A 121 13.67 10.66 2.02
CA LEU A 121 14.38 9.57 2.66
C LEU A 121 15.26 10.05 3.82
N GLY A 122 15.50 11.36 3.97
CA GLY A 122 16.40 11.90 5.00
C GLY A 122 17.75 11.19 5.03
N ASP A 123 18.30 10.93 6.22
CA ASP A 123 19.53 10.12 6.38
C ASP A 123 19.30 8.61 6.17
N ASN A 124 18.04 8.17 6.03
CA ASN A 124 17.69 6.77 5.83
C ASN A 124 17.87 6.38 4.36
N LYS A 125 19.13 6.17 3.97
CA LYS A 125 19.55 5.52 2.71
C LYS A 125 19.08 4.05 2.57
N GLY A 126 18.16 3.60 3.42
CA GLY A 126 17.72 2.21 3.56
C GLY A 126 16.37 1.88 2.92
N PHE A 127 15.67 2.86 2.34
CA PHE A 127 14.42 2.61 1.61
C PHE A 127 14.72 2.15 0.18
N LEU A 128 14.29 0.94 -0.15
CA LEU A 128 14.39 0.38 -1.49
C LEU A 128 13.00 0.41 -2.13
N TYR A 129 12.79 1.22 -3.16
CA TYR A 129 11.52 1.19 -3.89
C TYR A 129 11.33 -0.17 -4.56
N GLN A 130 10.09 -0.69 -4.54
CA GLN A 130 9.82 -1.93 -5.27
C GLN A 130 9.81 -1.65 -6.77
N TYR A 131 10.76 -2.24 -7.51
CA TYR A 131 10.85 -2.09 -8.95
C TYR A 131 9.55 -2.50 -9.65
N ASP A 132 9.27 -1.86 -10.79
CA ASP A 132 8.10 -2.10 -11.65
C ASP A 132 6.71 -1.89 -11.01
N THR A 133 6.65 -1.29 -9.82
CA THR A 133 5.38 -0.89 -9.21
C THR A 133 4.91 0.48 -9.68
N ASN A 134 3.60 0.70 -9.60
CA ASN A 134 3.02 2.00 -9.83
C ASN A 134 3.08 2.89 -8.57
N TYR A 135 3.04 4.20 -8.78
CA TYR A 135 2.72 5.18 -7.74
C TYR A 135 1.37 5.83 -8.05
N ILE A 136 0.71 6.35 -7.00
CA ILE A 136 -0.48 7.19 -7.14
C ILE A 136 -0.17 8.53 -6.48
N MET A 137 -0.16 9.59 -7.27
CA MET A 137 0.05 10.96 -6.81
C MET A 137 -1.27 11.71 -6.84
N VAL A 138 -1.63 12.31 -5.72
CA VAL A 138 -2.86 13.07 -5.56
C VAL A 138 -2.56 14.48 -5.07
N LYS A 139 -3.31 15.43 -5.60
CA LYS A 139 -3.31 16.83 -5.18
C LYS A 139 -4.58 17.10 -4.41
N SER A 140 -4.45 17.68 -3.23
CA SER A 140 -5.57 18.07 -2.38
C SER A 140 -5.41 19.49 -1.85
N GLU A 141 -6.52 20.15 -1.56
CA GLU A 141 -6.54 21.44 -0.91
C GLU A 141 -6.59 21.29 0.61
N LYS A 142 -5.75 22.04 1.32
CA LYS A 142 -5.75 22.06 2.80
C LYS A 142 -6.47 23.28 3.34
N SER A 143 -6.23 24.44 2.73
CA SER A 143 -6.88 25.68 3.10
C SER A 143 -6.86 26.64 1.93
N PHE A 144 -7.79 27.59 1.95
CA PHE A 144 -7.86 28.65 0.96
C PHE A 144 -8.35 29.95 1.58
N THR A 145 -8.06 31.03 0.89
CA THR A 145 -8.59 32.36 1.17
C THR A 145 -8.67 33.17 -0.13
N SER A 146 -9.43 34.26 -0.10
CA SER A 146 -9.39 35.28 -1.15
C SER A 146 -8.60 36.48 -0.67
N LEU A 147 -7.79 37.09 -1.54
CA LEU A 147 -7.10 38.33 -1.20
C LEU A 147 -8.11 39.42 -0.87
N ALA A 148 -8.04 39.98 0.34
CA ALA A 148 -8.88 41.11 0.72
C ALA A 148 -8.50 42.39 -0.03
N SER A 149 -7.21 42.56 -0.33
CA SER A 149 -6.66 43.70 -1.04
C SER A 149 -5.41 43.31 -1.84
N THR A 150 -5.01 44.15 -2.78
CA THR A 150 -3.72 43.99 -3.48
C THR A 150 -2.58 44.04 -2.45
N PRO A 151 -1.71 43.02 -2.40
CA PRO A 151 -0.64 42.98 -1.41
C PRO A 151 0.42 44.05 -1.69
N ILE A 152 0.74 44.84 -0.66
CA ILE A 152 1.69 45.98 -0.76
C ILE A 152 3.14 45.60 -0.43
N ASN A 153 3.37 44.43 0.19
CA ASN A 153 4.69 43.96 0.63
C ASN A 153 4.82 42.44 0.45
N LEU A 154 4.97 41.96 -0.78
CA LEU A 154 5.55 40.63 -1.01
C LEU A 154 6.83 40.76 -1.81
N SER A 155 7.96 40.41 -1.19
CA SER A 155 9.15 39.94 -1.90
C SER A 155 8.86 38.54 -2.45
N LEU A 156 7.93 38.45 -3.40
CA LEU A 156 7.78 37.29 -4.25
C LEU A 156 8.33 37.67 -5.63
N PRO A 157 9.33 36.95 -6.15
CA PRO A 157 9.83 37.19 -7.49
C PRO A 157 8.72 36.90 -8.51
N LEU A 158 8.04 37.96 -8.94
CA LEU A 158 7.02 37.91 -9.99
C LEU A 158 7.72 37.74 -11.34
N VAL A 159 7.61 36.55 -11.93
CA VAL A 159 8.14 36.26 -13.28
C VAL A 159 7.26 36.87 -14.38
N THR A 160 6.02 37.27 -14.08
CA THR A 160 5.11 37.93 -15.04
C THR A 160 4.46 39.19 -14.47
N SER A 161 4.12 40.12 -15.36
CA SER A 161 3.46 41.41 -15.07
C SER A 161 2.03 41.31 -14.53
N GLN A 162 1.52 40.11 -14.27
CA GLN A 162 0.20 39.91 -13.68
C GLN A 162 0.24 40.21 -12.18
N GLN A 163 -0.22 41.42 -11.85
CA GLN A 163 -0.41 41.90 -10.48
C GLN A 163 -1.56 41.14 -9.80
N TRP A 164 -1.42 40.91 -8.50
CA TRP A 164 -2.46 40.31 -7.67
C TRP A 164 -3.56 41.33 -7.38
N HIS A 165 -4.82 40.91 -7.47
CA HIS A 165 -5.99 41.76 -7.23
C HIS A 165 -6.77 41.30 -6.00
N SER A 166 -7.52 42.23 -5.42
CA SER A 166 -8.57 41.86 -4.44
C SER A 166 -9.53 40.86 -5.09
N GLY A 167 -9.85 39.79 -4.38
CA GLY A 167 -10.67 38.68 -4.86
C GLY A 167 -9.88 37.52 -5.48
N ASP A 168 -8.58 37.65 -5.73
CA ASP A 168 -7.77 36.54 -6.24
C ASP A 168 -7.70 35.39 -5.22
N TYR A 169 -7.72 34.17 -5.74
CA TYR A 169 -7.69 32.95 -4.95
C TYR A 169 -6.28 32.59 -4.51
N VAL A 170 -6.11 32.31 -3.21
CA VAL A 170 -4.84 31.82 -2.66
C VAL A 170 -5.13 30.56 -1.84
N GLY A 171 -4.52 29.45 -2.24
CA GLY A 171 -4.69 28.14 -1.59
C GLY A 171 -3.38 27.56 -1.10
N LYS A 172 -3.43 26.82 0.01
CA LYS A 172 -2.38 25.89 0.44
C LYS A 172 -2.73 24.50 -0.07
N PHE A 173 -1.83 23.92 -0.85
CA PHE A 173 -2.00 22.61 -1.46
C PHE A 173 -1.12 21.55 -0.77
N SER A 174 -1.59 20.31 -0.77
CA SER A 174 -0.87 19.11 -0.32
C SER A 174 -0.75 18.15 -1.48
N ILE A 175 0.46 17.64 -1.70
CA ILE A 175 0.77 16.58 -2.64
C ILE A 175 1.04 15.33 -1.82
N GLN A 176 0.26 14.29 -2.07
CA GLN A 176 0.47 12.98 -1.48
C GLN A 176 0.85 12.00 -2.57
N ILE A 177 1.89 11.21 -2.33
CA ILE A 177 2.33 10.16 -3.25
C ILE A 177 2.31 8.85 -2.48
N PHE A 178 1.49 7.92 -2.96
CA PHE A 178 1.40 6.57 -2.45
C PHE A 178 2.27 5.65 -3.31
N TYR A 179 3.17 4.90 -2.69
CA TYR A 179 4.11 4.01 -3.37
C TYR A 179 4.54 2.87 -2.45
N ILE A 180 5.11 1.82 -3.05
CA ILE A 180 5.70 0.71 -2.30
C ILE A 180 7.20 0.95 -2.12
N ALA A 181 7.63 0.90 -0.87
CA ALA A 181 9.04 0.86 -0.52
C ALA A 181 9.30 -0.21 0.51
N ALA A 182 10.55 -0.59 0.58
CA ALA A 182 11.03 -1.67 1.39
C ALA A 182 12.00 -1.14 2.44
N THR A 183 11.91 -1.72 3.63
CA THR A 183 12.89 -1.52 4.71
C THR A 183 13.52 -2.86 5.06
N HIS A 184 14.78 -2.82 5.47
CA HIS A 184 15.43 -4.01 6.05
C HIS A 184 14.77 -4.35 7.40
N ASP A 185 14.59 -5.63 7.68
CA ASP A 185 14.13 -6.10 8.98
C ASP A 185 15.20 -5.73 10.03
N PRO A 186 14.85 -5.03 11.13
CA PRO A 186 15.80 -4.65 12.16
C PRO A 186 16.54 -5.84 12.79
N LYS A 187 15.96 -7.05 12.69
CA LYS A 187 16.52 -8.29 13.24
C LYS A 187 17.28 -9.11 12.21
N ASP A 188 17.05 -8.87 10.92
CA ASP A 188 17.67 -9.60 9.81
C ASP A 188 17.85 -8.65 8.61
N SER A 189 19.06 -8.13 8.45
CA SER A 189 19.37 -7.17 7.40
C SER A 189 19.29 -7.75 5.98
N GLN A 190 19.12 -9.07 5.80
CA GLN A 190 18.89 -9.66 4.48
C GLN A 190 17.40 -9.78 4.16
N LYS A 191 16.53 -9.65 5.16
CA LYS A 191 15.09 -9.71 4.97
C LYS A 191 14.53 -8.33 4.67
N ILE A 192 13.86 -8.23 3.53
CA ILE A 192 13.22 -7.01 3.05
C ILE A 192 11.73 -7.09 3.35
N ILE A 193 11.18 -6.03 3.96
CA ILE A 193 9.75 -5.89 4.24
C ILE A 193 9.21 -4.75 3.37
N TYR A 194 8.38 -5.10 2.39
CA TYR A 194 7.66 -4.12 1.58
C TYR A 194 6.46 -3.57 2.34
N SER A 195 6.23 -2.26 2.22
CA SER A 195 5.12 -1.56 2.85
C SER A 195 4.59 -0.47 1.93
N LEU A 196 3.32 -0.11 2.10
CA LEU A 196 2.74 1.08 1.50
C LEU A 196 3.21 2.31 2.26
N TYR A 197 3.79 3.26 1.55
CA TYR A 197 4.22 4.55 2.06
C TYR A 197 3.39 5.68 1.48
N MET A 198 3.28 6.77 2.25
CA MET A 198 2.79 8.05 1.79
C MET A 198 3.86 9.11 1.98
N TYR A 199 4.36 9.65 0.87
CA TYR A 199 5.07 10.93 0.86
C TYR A 199 4.04 12.04 0.91
N ASN A 200 4.18 12.99 1.82
CA ASN A 200 3.33 14.18 1.91
C ASN A 200 4.20 15.44 1.88
N ARG A 201 3.90 16.34 0.95
CA ARG A 201 4.49 17.68 0.89
C ARG A 201 3.40 18.72 0.92
N GLU A 202 3.53 19.67 1.83
CA GLU A 202 2.56 20.75 2.03
C GLU A 202 3.20 22.12 1.78
N GLY A 203 2.84 22.77 0.67
CA GLY A 203 3.44 24.04 0.28
C GLY A 203 4.97 23.97 0.22
N SER A 204 5.64 24.90 0.91
CA SER A 204 7.11 25.02 0.98
C SER A 204 7.76 24.17 2.08
N ALA A 205 6.98 23.44 2.89
CA ALA A 205 7.53 22.60 3.94
C ALA A 205 8.31 21.41 3.36
N ASN A 206 9.29 20.93 4.11
CA ASN A 206 9.97 19.67 3.79
C ASN A 206 8.95 18.53 3.70
N ALA A 207 9.16 17.64 2.75
CA ALA A 207 8.31 16.47 2.61
C ALA A 207 8.52 15.52 3.80
N VAL A 208 7.44 14.86 4.20
CA VAL A 208 7.45 13.84 5.25
C VAL A 208 6.90 12.54 4.68
N THR A 209 7.58 11.43 4.95
CA THR A 209 7.18 10.09 4.51
C THR A 209 6.65 9.29 5.70
N TYR A 210 5.51 8.64 5.50
CA TYR A 210 4.83 7.83 6.52
C TYR A 210 4.67 6.39 6.03
N PRO A 211 5.12 5.37 6.80
CA PRO A 211 4.66 4.00 6.57
C PRO A 211 3.18 3.90 6.94
N LEU A 212 2.37 3.34 6.05
CA LEU A 212 0.93 3.22 6.24
C LEU A 212 0.48 1.80 6.59
N VAL A 213 0.93 0.83 5.79
CA VAL A 213 0.56 -0.59 5.93
C VAL A 213 1.76 -1.45 5.55
N ASP A 214 2.14 -2.36 6.44
CA ASP A 214 3.22 -3.33 6.24
C ASP A 214 2.77 -4.55 5.42
N GLY A 215 3.72 -5.21 4.77
CA GLY A 215 3.49 -6.42 3.97
C GLY A 215 2.83 -6.16 2.62
N VAL A 216 2.70 -4.88 2.20
CA VAL A 216 2.11 -4.51 0.91
C VAL A 216 3.17 -4.57 -0.19
N SER A 217 2.89 -5.30 -1.26
CA SER A 217 3.77 -5.41 -2.44
C SER A 217 2.98 -5.43 -3.75
N ASP A 218 3.69 -5.37 -4.87
CA ASP A 218 3.20 -5.53 -6.24
C ASP A 218 2.04 -4.58 -6.59
N LEU A 219 2.17 -3.31 -6.18
CA LEU A 219 1.19 -2.27 -6.50
C LEU A 219 1.14 -2.03 -8.00
N ASN A 220 -0.01 -2.29 -8.60
CA ASN A 220 -0.30 -2.01 -10.00
C ASN A 220 -1.63 -1.28 -10.14
N VAL A 221 -1.69 -0.35 -11.10
CA VAL A 221 -2.87 0.45 -11.40
C VAL A 221 -3.17 0.34 -12.88
N SER A 222 -4.42 0.02 -13.17
CA SER A 222 -4.95 -0.11 -14.53
C SER A 222 -6.25 0.68 -14.67
N TYR A 223 -6.57 1.10 -15.89
CA TYR A 223 -7.76 1.86 -16.21
C TYR A 223 -8.71 1.09 -17.14
N ALA A 224 -9.99 1.40 -17.03
CA ALA A 224 -11.04 0.79 -17.82
C ALA A 224 -11.15 1.43 -19.21
N LEU A 225 -11.15 0.60 -20.25
CA LEU A 225 -11.60 0.93 -21.59
C LEU A 225 -12.95 0.24 -21.84
N ILE A 226 -13.94 1.01 -22.24
CA ILE A 226 -15.27 0.50 -22.59
C ILE A 226 -15.47 0.72 -24.08
N ASP A 227 -15.57 -0.37 -24.84
CA ASP A 227 -15.93 -0.34 -26.27
C ASP A 227 -17.18 -1.19 -26.51
N LYS A 228 -18.29 -0.52 -26.85
CA LYS A 228 -19.57 -1.13 -27.27
C LYS A 228 -19.99 -2.35 -26.42
N ASP A 229 -19.84 -2.24 -25.10
CA ASP A 229 -20.17 -3.24 -24.05
C ASP A 229 -19.03 -4.17 -23.58
N ASN A 230 -17.83 -4.08 -24.18
CA ASN A 230 -16.66 -4.81 -23.68
C ASN A 230 -15.82 -3.95 -22.73
N LEU A 231 -15.62 -4.45 -21.50
CA LEU A 231 -14.70 -3.87 -20.52
C LEU A 231 -13.32 -4.51 -20.68
N ALA A 232 -12.32 -3.70 -21.01
CA ALA A 232 -10.91 -4.08 -20.99
C ALA A 232 -10.14 -3.26 -19.95
N TRP A 233 -9.16 -3.88 -19.29
CA TRP A 233 -8.22 -3.20 -18.40
C TRP A 233 -6.90 -2.96 -19.13
N ARG A 234 -6.36 -1.75 -19.01
CA ARG A 234 -5.04 -1.39 -19.52
C ARG A 234 -4.15 -0.92 -18.38
N ASP A 235 -2.94 -1.45 -18.32
CA ASP A 235 -1.94 -1.01 -17.35
C ASP A 235 -1.39 0.38 -17.70
N ILE A 236 -0.92 1.09 -16.67
CA ILE A 236 -0.31 2.39 -16.81
C ILE A 236 1.21 2.21 -16.98
N ALA A 237 1.68 2.45 -18.20
CA ALA A 237 3.08 2.27 -18.58
C ALA A 237 3.96 3.50 -18.30
N THR A 238 3.37 4.70 -18.33
CA THR A 238 4.06 5.98 -18.14
C THR A 238 3.23 6.90 -17.25
N ALA A 239 3.87 7.89 -16.63
CA ALA A 239 3.21 8.93 -15.86
C ALA A 239 2.12 9.60 -16.71
N THR A 240 0.88 9.42 -16.27
CA THR A 240 -0.32 9.89 -16.96
C THR A 240 -1.23 10.59 -15.98
N ASP A 241 -1.71 11.77 -16.35
CA ASP A 241 -2.75 12.46 -15.60
C ASP A 241 -4.09 11.77 -15.84
N LEU A 242 -4.86 11.52 -14.78
CA LEU A 242 -6.09 10.74 -14.87
C LEU A 242 -7.14 11.37 -15.80
N ASP A 243 -7.15 12.69 -15.88
CA ASP A 243 -8.02 13.46 -16.78
C ASP A 243 -7.73 13.19 -18.27
N ASP A 244 -6.51 12.79 -18.64
CA ASP A 244 -6.11 12.49 -20.01
C ASP A 244 -6.62 11.11 -20.46
N LEU A 245 -6.78 10.17 -19.52
CA LEU A 245 -7.22 8.81 -19.80
C LEU A 245 -8.70 8.72 -20.18
N LYS A 246 -9.51 9.72 -19.83
CA LYS A 246 -10.98 9.73 -20.00
C LYS A 246 -11.65 8.43 -19.50
N THR A 247 -11.02 7.75 -18.55
CA THR A 247 -11.50 6.50 -17.97
C THR A 247 -12.62 6.77 -16.96
N LYS A 248 -13.53 5.82 -16.82
CA LYS A 248 -14.61 5.85 -15.82
C LYS A 248 -14.29 5.05 -14.56
N ALA A 249 -13.22 4.27 -14.59
CA ALA A 249 -12.84 3.42 -13.47
C ALA A 249 -11.33 3.16 -13.44
N LEU A 250 -10.83 2.99 -12.22
CA LEU A 250 -9.49 2.48 -11.95
C LEU A 250 -9.60 1.13 -11.24
N LYS A 251 -8.67 0.24 -11.55
CA LYS A 251 -8.42 -0.99 -10.79
C LYS A 251 -7.03 -0.89 -10.18
N ILE A 252 -6.99 -0.94 -8.86
CA ILE A 252 -5.77 -0.96 -8.07
C ILE A 252 -5.61 -2.37 -7.53
N SER A 253 -4.49 -3.00 -7.84
CA SER A 253 -4.14 -4.34 -7.38
C SER A 253 -2.84 -4.31 -6.59
N PHE A 254 -2.74 -5.16 -5.58
CA PHE A 254 -1.58 -5.29 -4.71
C PHE A 254 -1.60 -6.65 -4.01
N LYS A 255 -0.52 -7.01 -3.32
CA LYS A 255 -0.46 -8.18 -2.44
C LYS A 255 -0.29 -7.76 -0.99
N ILE A 256 -0.83 -8.55 -0.07
CA ILE A 256 -0.50 -8.52 1.36
C ILE A 256 0.06 -9.89 1.71
N ASP A 257 1.32 -9.96 2.12
CA ASP A 257 1.99 -11.23 2.46
C ASP A 257 1.75 -12.32 1.40
N ASP A 258 2.03 -11.98 0.12
CA ASP A 258 1.85 -12.81 -1.08
C ASP A 258 0.40 -13.13 -1.51
N LYS A 259 -0.62 -12.74 -0.74
CA LYS A 259 -2.03 -12.89 -1.14
C LYS A 259 -2.48 -11.70 -1.99
N TYR A 260 -3.03 -11.96 -3.18
CA TYR A 260 -3.51 -10.93 -4.11
C TYR A 260 -4.83 -10.30 -3.67
N PHE A 261 -4.91 -8.98 -3.81
CA PHE A 261 -6.11 -8.19 -3.58
C PHE A 261 -6.27 -7.12 -4.67
N GLU A 262 -7.52 -6.75 -4.93
CA GLU A 262 -7.84 -5.64 -5.81
C GLU A 262 -9.01 -4.80 -5.30
N LYS A 263 -9.08 -3.57 -5.80
CA LYS A 263 -10.18 -2.64 -5.62
C LYS A 263 -10.44 -1.91 -6.93
N ILE A 264 -11.69 -1.96 -7.36
CA ILE A 264 -12.20 -1.12 -8.44
C ILE A 264 -12.81 0.14 -7.81
N ILE A 265 -12.46 1.29 -8.38
CA ILE A 265 -12.93 2.62 -7.98
C ILE A 265 -13.55 3.27 -9.21
N LEU A 266 -14.82 3.66 -9.10
CA LEU A 266 -15.51 4.43 -10.12
C LEU A 266 -15.19 5.92 -9.91
N LEU A 267 -14.94 6.63 -11.00
CA LEU A 267 -14.53 8.05 -11.01
C LEU A 267 -15.70 8.99 -11.33
#